data_AF-A0A3N5X321-F1
#
_entry.id   AF-A0A3N5X321-F1
#
_cell.length_a   1.000
_cell.length_b   1.000
_cell.length_c   1.000
_cell.angle_alpha   90.00
_cell.angle_beta   90.00
_cell.angle_gamma   90.00
#
_symmetry.space_group_name_H-M   'P 1'
#
loop_
_entity.id
_entity.type
_entity.pdbx_description
1 polymer ?
#
loop_
_entity_poly.entity_id
_entity_poly.type
_entity_poly.pdbx_seq_one_letter_code
_entity_poly.pdbx_strand_id
1 'polypeptide(L)'
;MASRSRSRVSRRTPRRPRGRPVGVPAGRRLARACRRAILALRSLPLAIQVLGGAVVVLTIWAVVNWGYQVIRKPTELFFPVSGALAKSPPETWRTYGALFSAHATAVITPELLAALAQVESGGNPVARTYWRWRPRSNPLEWYQPASSAVGMYQITDGTFQAAKRYCIHDHMVVEDGPWHEVRSCWFNSLYTRVVPSHAIELTAAMLDRGVARTLANQGFTTASLQQQQDLAALIHLCGARAGHAYAARGFRLTARQQCGDHDVRHYLARVNALTRQFARLAATT
;
A
#
# COMPACT_ATOMS: atom_id res chain seq x y z
N MET A 1 -47.82 28.81 -92.04
CA MET A 1 -46.85 29.00 -90.94
C MET A 1 -47.63 29.14 -89.64
N ALA A 2 -47.73 28.06 -88.85
CA ALA A 2 -48.59 27.99 -87.66
C ALA A 2 -47.74 27.86 -86.39
N SER A 3 -47.73 28.91 -85.57
CA SER A 3 -47.13 28.91 -84.23
C SER A 3 -48.12 28.31 -83.24
N ARG A 4 -47.79 27.15 -82.66
CA ARG A 4 -48.56 26.51 -81.59
C ARG A 4 -47.76 26.55 -80.29
N SER A 5 -48.23 27.37 -79.37
CA SER A 5 -48.07 27.19 -77.92
C SER A 5 -48.67 25.86 -77.48
N ARG A 6 -47.92 25.04 -76.74
CA ARG A 6 -48.45 24.09 -75.74
C ARG A 6 -47.46 23.89 -74.59
N SER A 7 -47.84 24.46 -73.45
CA SER A 7 -47.37 24.17 -72.11
C SER A 7 -47.55 22.68 -71.76
N ARG A 8 -46.50 22.03 -71.26
CA ARG A 8 -46.54 20.66 -70.73
C ARG A 8 -46.18 20.66 -69.25
N VAL A 9 -47.20 20.48 -68.43
CA VAL A 9 -47.07 20.07 -67.02
C VAL A 9 -46.65 18.60 -67.00
N SER A 10 -45.56 18.27 -66.30
CA SER A 10 -45.21 16.88 -65.99
C SER A 10 -44.71 16.73 -64.55
N ARG A 11 -45.65 16.31 -63.71
CA ARG A 11 -45.56 15.46 -62.51
C ARG A 11 -44.19 15.34 -61.82
N ARG A 12 -44.09 15.94 -60.62
CA ARG A 12 -43.12 15.56 -59.58
C ARG A 12 -43.36 14.11 -59.16
N THR A 13 -42.33 13.28 -59.27
CA THR A 13 -42.28 11.94 -58.66
C THR A 13 -42.14 12.04 -57.14
N PRO A 14 -42.79 11.18 -56.33
CA PRO A 14 -42.63 11.20 -54.89
C PRO A 14 -41.25 10.66 -54.51
N ARG A 15 -40.46 11.47 -53.79
CA ARG A 15 -39.23 11.01 -53.13
C ARG A 15 -39.60 9.95 -52.09
N ARG A 16 -39.17 8.70 -52.31
CA ARG A 16 -39.17 7.65 -51.28
C ARG A 16 -38.44 8.16 -50.03
N PRO A 17 -38.95 7.92 -48.81
CA PRO A 17 -38.20 8.23 -47.61
C PRO A 17 -36.99 7.28 -47.57
N ARG A 18 -35.78 7.85 -47.53
CA ARG A 18 -34.57 7.11 -47.20
C ARG A 18 -34.75 6.60 -45.77
N GLY A 19 -34.99 5.30 -45.64
CA GLY A 19 -35.01 4.63 -44.34
C GLY A 19 -33.69 4.92 -43.60
N ARG A 20 -33.79 5.44 -42.38
CA ARG A 20 -32.66 5.54 -41.44
C ARG A 20 -32.00 4.16 -41.35
N PRO A 21 -30.68 4.03 -41.51
CA PRO A 21 -30.02 2.78 -41.19
C PRO A 21 -30.21 2.53 -39.70
N VAL A 22 -30.97 1.50 -39.36
CA VAL A 22 -31.08 0.99 -37.99
C VAL A 22 -29.66 0.62 -37.58
N GLY A 23 -29.07 1.43 -36.71
CA GLY A 23 -27.73 1.18 -36.19
C GLY A 23 -27.71 -0.21 -35.58
N VAL A 24 -26.94 -1.12 -36.19
CA VAL A 24 -26.74 -2.45 -35.64
C VAL A 24 -26.32 -2.28 -34.18
N PRO A 25 -27.08 -2.81 -33.20
CA PRO A 25 -26.79 -2.60 -31.79
C PRO A 25 -25.37 -3.05 -31.52
N ALA A 26 -24.61 -2.25 -30.77
CA ALA A 26 -23.16 -2.44 -30.57
C ALA A 26 -22.80 -3.89 -30.21
N GLY A 27 -23.64 -4.58 -29.44
CA GLY A 27 -23.47 -6.01 -29.09
C GLY A 27 -23.48 -6.97 -30.29
N ARG A 28 -24.28 -6.73 -31.34
CA ARG A 28 -24.29 -7.56 -32.56
C ARG A 28 -23.04 -7.36 -33.41
N ARG A 29 -22.42 -6.17 -33.38
CA ARG A 29 -21.14 -5.91 -34.04
C ARG A 29 -19.99 -6.60 -33.30
N LEU A 30 -19.98 -6.52 -31.97
CA LEU A 30 -19.01 -7.20 -31.12
C LEU A 30 -19.09 -8.73 -31.30
N ALA A 31 -20.30 -9.30 -31.26
CA ALA A 31 -20.51 -10.74 -31.46
C ALA A 31 -20.05 -11.23 -32.84
N ARG A 32 -20.27 -10.44 -33.90
CA ARG A 32 -19.77 -10.75 -35.24
C ARG A 32 -18.25 -10.65 -35.34
N ALA A 33 -17.63 -9.66 -34.69
CA ALA A 33 -16.18 -9.52 -34.62
C ALA A 33 -15.53 -10.68 -33.86
N CYS A 34 -16.07 -11.06 -32.70
CA CYS A 34 -15.64 -12.24 -31.94
C CYS A 34 -15.77 -13.51 -32.77
N ARG A 35 -16.90 -13.72 -33.47
CA ARG A 35 -17.10 -14.91 -34.32
C ARG A 35 -16.09 -14.98 -35.47
N ARG A 36 -15.76 -13.86 -36.12
CA ARG A 36 -14.72 -13.82 -37.17
C ARG A 36 -13.33 -14.07 -36.60
N ALA A 37 -13.02 -13.50 -35.44
CA ALA A 37 -11.75 -13.73 -34.76
C ALA A 37 -11.58 -15.21 -34.37
N ILE A 38 -12.63 -15.87 -33.87
CA ILE A 38 -12.62 -17.30 -33.54
C ILE A 38 -12.41 -18.16 -34.80
N LEU A 39 -13.08 -17.86 -35.90
CA LEU A 39 -12.92 -18.60 -37.15
C LEU A 39 -11.51 -18.41 -37.76
N ALA A 40 -10.96 -17.20 -37.72
CA ALA A 40 -9.59 -16.92 -38.14
C ALA A 40 -8.54 -17.58 -37.23
N LEU A 41 -8.82 -17.70 -35.93
CA LEU A 41 -7.98 -18.45 -35.01
C LEU A 41 -7.96 -19.94 -35.36
N ARG A 42 -9.11 -20.51 -35.72
CA ARG A 42 -9.25 -21.93 -36.09
C ARG A 42 -8.56 -22.32 -37.39
N SER A 43 -8.23 -21.35 -38.25
CA SER A 43 -7.44 -21.58 -39.47
C SER A 43 -5.92 -21.52 -39.22
N LEU A 44 -5.46 -21.17 -38.01
CA LEU A 44 -4.04 -21.15 -37.67
C LEU A 44 -3.55 -22.56 -37.31
N PRO A 45 -2.24 -22.86 -37.47
CA PRO A 45 -1.63 -24.09 -36.98
C PRO A 45 -1.98 -24.39 -35.52
N LEU A 46 -2.16 -25.67 -35.18
CA LEU A 46 -2.56 -26.11 -33.83
C LEU A 46 -1.70 -25.50 -32.72
N ALA A 47 -0.39 -25.38 -32.95
CA ALA A 47 0.53 -24.75 -32.01
C ALA A 47 0.17 -23.28 -31.70
N ILE A 48 -0.25 -22.50 -32.72
CA ILE A 48 -0.66 -21.10 -32.55
C ILE A 48 -2.02 -21.02 -31.85
N GLN A 49 -2.93 -21.97 -32.10
CA GLN A 49 -4.20 -22.04 -31.39
C GLN A 49 -4.02 -22.34 -29.90
N VAL A 50 -3.13 -23.29 -29.58
CA VAL A 50 -2.78 -23.64 -28.21
C VAL A 50 -2.10 -22.45 -27.52
N LEU A 51 -1.13 -21.80 -28.19
CA LEU A 51 -0.47 -20.61 -27.67
C LEU A 51 -1.47 -19.47 -27.40
N GLY A 52 -2.36 -19.19 -28.35
CA GLY A 52 -3.38 -18.15 -28.21
C GLY A 52 -4.37 -18.47 -27.08
N GLY A 53 -4.81 -19.73 -26.98
CA GLY A 53 -5.63 -20.20 -25.88
C GLY A 53 -4.94 -20.04 -24.52
N ALA A 54 -3.67 -20.42 -24.43
CA ALA A 54 -2.86 -20.26 -23.22
C ALA A 54 -2.72 -18.79 -22.82
N VAL A 55 -2.46 -17.89 -23.78
CA VAL A 55 -2.39 -16.44 -23.53
C VAL A 55 -3.72 -15.91 -23.00
N VAL A 56 -4.85 -16.32 -23.58
CA VAL A 56 -6.19 -15.91 -23.10
C VAL A 56 -6.45 -16.42 -21.69
N VAL A 57 -6.16 -17.69 -21.41
CA VAL A 57 -6.33 -18.28 -20.08
C VAL A 57 -5.45 -17.57 -19.04
N LEU A 58 -4.18 -17.32 -19.35
CA LEU A 58 -3.26 -16.58 -18.47
C LEU A 58 -3.73 -15.15 -18.23
N THR A 59 -4.25 -14.48 -19.26
CA THR A 59 -4.79 -13.12 -19.14
C THR A 59 -6.02 -13.09 -18.23
N ILE A 60 -6.96 -14.01 -18.44
CA ILE A 60 -8.17 -14.14 -17.59
C ILE A 60 -7.75 -14.45 -16.15
N TRP A 61 -6.84 -15.40 -15.96
CA TRP A 61 -6.32 -15.74 -14.64
C TRP A 61 -5.68 -14.52 -13.97
N ALA A 62 -4.85 -13.75 -14.67
CA ALA A 62 -4.21 -12.55 -14.14
C ALA A 62 -5.23 -11.48 -13.71
N VAL A 63 -6.30 -11.27 -14.49
CA VAL A 63 -7.38 -10.33 -14.16
C VAL A 63 -8.15 -10.78 -12.92
N VAL A 64 -8.53 -12.07 -12.85
CA VAL A 64 -9.23 -12.63 -11.70
C VAL A 64 -8.37 -12.60 -10.45
N ASN A 65 -7.09 -12.98 -10.57
CA ASN A 65 -6.10 -12.92 -9.50
C ASN A 65 -5.92 -11.48 -8.99
N TRP A 66 -5.79 -10.51 -9.90
CA TRP A 66 -5.70 -9.10 -9.52
C TRP A 66 -6.95 -8.64 -8.77
N GLY A 67 -8.15 -8.92 -9.29
CA GLY A 67 -9.42 -8.57 -8.63
C GLY A 67 -9.55 -9.19 -7.24
N TYR A 68 -9.18 -10.46 -7.11
CA TYR A 68 -9.13 -11.16 -5.82
C TYR A 68 -8.21 -10.47 -4.81
N GLN A 69 -7.02 -10.05 -5.24
CA GLN A 69 -6.06 -9.36 -4.37
C GLN A 69 -6.50 -7.93 -4.05
N VAL A 70 -7.11 -7.20 -4.99
CA VAL A 70 -7.66 -5.86 -4.73
C VAL A 70 -8.76 -5.89 -3.67
N ILE A 71 -9.66 -6.88 -3.70
CA ILE A 71 -10.71 -7.01 -2.69
C ILE A 71 -10.11 -7.19 -1.28
N ARG A 72 -8.99 -7.94 -1.19
CA ARG A 72 -8.29 -8.18 0.08
C ARG A 72 -7.39 -7.03 0.51
N LYS A 73 -6.88 -6.26 -0.45
CA LYS A 73 -5.92 -5.18 -0.23
C LYS A 73 -6.22 -4.04 -1.22
N PRO A 74 -7.22 -3.17 -0.94
CA PRO A 74 -7.68 -2.15 -1.89
C PRO A 74 -6.57 -1.18 -2.34
N THR A 75 -5.52 -1.05 -1.55
CA THR A 75 -4.35 -0.23 -1.92
C THR A 75 -3.68 -0.68 -3.21
N GLU A 76 -3.87 -1.94 -3.63
CA GLU A 76 -3.33 -2.43 -4.91
C GLU A 76 -3.85 -1.66 -6.14
N LEU A 77 -4.98 -0.94 -6.03
CA LEU A 77 -5.48 -0.02 -7.06
C LEU A 77 -4.53 1.14 -7.35
N PHE A 78 -3.73 1.57 -6.36
CA PHE A 78 -2.80 2.68 -6.51
C PHE A 78 -1.47 2.25 -7.18
N PHE A 79 -1.43 1.08 -7.82
CA PHE A 79 -0.22 0.58 -8.48
C PHE A 79 0.45 1.56 -9.44
N PRO A 80 -0.29 2.23 -10.33
CA PRO A 80 0.33 3.11 -11.31
C PRO A 80 0.94 4.38 -10.70
N VAL A 81 0.49 4.80 -9.51
CA VAL A 81 0.82 6.12 -8.93
C VAL A 81 1.64 6.05 -7.64
N SER A 82 1.79 4.87 -7.03
CA SER A 82 2.42 4.79 -5.69
C SER A 82 3.87 5.30 -5.66
N GLY A 83 4.69 5.10 -6.72
CA GLY A 83 6.08 5.59 -6.75
C GLY A 83 6.21 7.12 -6.72
N ALA A 84 5.23 7.84 -7.28
CA ALA A 84 5.24 9.30 -7.35
C ALA A 84 4.98 9.98 -5.99
N LEU A 85 4.56 9.22 -4.98
CA LEU A 85 4.23 9.74 -3.65
C LEU A 85 5.39 9.63 -2.65
N ALA A 86 6.50 9.01 -3.07
CA ALA A 86 7.74 9.02 -2.33
C ALA A 86 8.30 10.45 -2.25
N LYS A 87 8.86 10.79 -1.10
CA LYS A 87 9.36 12.12 -0.74
C LYS A 87 10.82 12.03 -0.38
N SER A 88 11.56 13.09 -0.69
CA SER A 88 12.88 13.32 -0.11
C SER A 88 12.76 13.62 1.40
N PRO A 89 13.83 13.44 2.20
CA PRO A 89 13.77 13.74 3.63
C PRO A 89 13.26 15.16 3.97
N PRO A 90 13.71 16.25 3.30
CA PRO A 90 13.15 17.58 3.57
C PRO A 90 11.65 17.69 3.26
N GLU A 91 11.18 17.05 2.19
CA GLU A 91 9.75 17.04 1.85
C GLU A 91 8.93 16.24 2.86
N THR A 92 9.44 15.10 3.32
CA THR A 92 8.84 14.30 4.40
C THR A 92 8.68 15.14 5.65
N TRP A 93 9.74 15.86 6.06
CA TRP A 93 9.70 16.72 7.24
C TRP A 93 8.71 17.87 7.08
N ARG A 94 8.75 18.59 5.95
CA ARG A 94 7.82 19.69 5.66
C ARG A 94 6.36 19.23 5.65
N THR A 95 6.08 18.04 5.17
CA THR A 95 4.70 17.52 5.03
C THR A 95 4.16 16.97 6.35
N TYR A 96 4.97 16.23 7.09
CA TYR A 96 4.51 15.44 8.23
C TYR A 96 5.15 15.80 9.57
N GLY A 97 6.10 16.74 9.61
CA GLY A 97 6.83 17.14 10.82
C GLY A 97 5.92 17.46 11.99
N ALA A 98 4.86 18.24 11.76
CA ALA A 98 3.86 18.56 12.78
C ALA A 98 3.12 17.31 13.31
N LEU A 99 2.83 16.33 12.44
CA LEU A 99 2.19 15.08 12.83
C LEU A 99 3.15 14.17 13.61
N PHE A 100 4.42 14.12 13.21
CA PHE A 100 5.44 13.40 13.97
C PHE A 100 5.59 13.99 15.37
N SER A 101 5.61 15.32 15.49
CA SER A 101 5.62 16.00 16.79
C SER A 101 4.39 15.68 17.61
N ALA A 102 3.19 15.83 17.05
CA ALA A 102 1.93 15.61 17.76
C ALA A 102 1.79 14.19 18.35
N HIS A 103 2.33 13.18 17.67
CA HIS A 103 2.21 11.78 18.06
C HIS A 103 3.54 11.18 18.56
N ALA A 104 4.53 11.99 18.91
CA ALA A 104 5.76 11.48 19.50
C ALA A 104 5.57 11.10 20.97
N THR A 105 6.42 10.21 21.48
CA THR A 105 6.59 9.92 22.90
C THR A 105 8.00 10.30 23.36
N ALA A 106 8.29 10.16 24.64
CA ALA A 106 9.64 10.39 25.17
C ALA A 106 10.70 9.48 24.52
N VAL A 107 10.32 8.27 24.10
CA VAL A 107 11.21 7.30 23.45
C VAL A 107 11.11 7.40 21.94
N ILE A 108 9.88 7.46 21.42
CA ILE A 108 9.59 7.48 20.00
C ILE A 108 9.49 8.92 19.53
N THR A 109 10.65 9.53 19.30
CA THR A 109 10.76 10.95 18.96
C THR A 109 10.28 11.25 17.53
N PRO A 110 9.98 12.52 17.20
CA PRO A 110 9.54 12.90 15.86
C PRO A 110 10.54 12.51 14.77
N GLU A 111 11.84 12.64 15.06
CA GLU A 111 12.92 12.31 14.13
C GLU A 111 13.04 10.81 13.90
N LEU A 112 12.81 9.98 14.93
CA LEU A 112 12.77 8.54 14.76
C LEU A 112 11.57 8.12 13.91
N LEU A 113 10.39 8.72 14.14
CA LEU A 113 9.19 8.47 13.32
C LEU A 113 9.42 8.86 11.86
N ALA A 114 10.06 10.00 11.61
CA ALA A 114 10.44 10.44 10.27
C ALA A 114 11.46 9.49 9.63
N ALA A 115 12.47 9.06 10.38
CA ALA A 115 13.50 8.14 9.91
C ALA A 115 12.91 6.78 9.50
N LEU A 116 12.05 6.19 10.34
CA LEU A 116 11.36 4.94 10.02
C LEU A 116 10.50 5.09 8.76
N ALA A 117 9.69 6.15 8.67
CA ALA A 117 8.89 6.40 7.48
C ALA A 117 9.73 6.53 6.20
N GLN A 118 10.90 7.17 6.31
CA GLN A 118 11.81 7.37 5.19
C GLN A 118 12.51 6.07 4.78
N VAL A 119 12.94 5.23 5.73
CA VAL A 119 13.56 3.92 5.44
C VAL A 119 12.58 2.95 4.80
N GLU A 120 11.36 2.89 5.34
CA GLU A 120 10.36 1.89 4.93
C GLU A 120 9.74 2.19 3.56
N SER A 121 9.57 3.47 3.23
CA SER A 121 8.75 3.85 2.05
C SER A 121 9.11 5.17 1.40
N GLY A 122 10.11 5.89 1.91
CA GLY A 122 10.36 7.28 1.54
C GLY A 122 9.19 8.20 1.88
N GLY A 123 8.48 7.98 2.99
CA GLY A 123 7.34 8.82 3.41
C GLY A 123 6.09 8.68 2.53
N ASN A 124 5.94 7.57 1.81
CA ASN A 124 4.81 7.32 0.93
C ASN A 124 3.65 6.64 1.70
N PRO A 125 2.52 7.33 1.90
CA PRO A 125 1.42 6.84 2.73
C PRO A 125 0.65 5.66 2.13
N VAL A 126 0.81 5.39 0.83
CA VAL A 126 0.17 4.27 0.13
C VAL A 126 1.20 3.30 -0.45
N ALA A 127 2.40 3.29 0.10
CA ALA A 127 3.45 2.35 -0.30
C ALA A 127 2.98 0.90 -0.13
N ARG A 128 3.45 0.04 -1.02
CA ARG A 128 3.14 -1.38 -1.03
C ARG A 128 4.42 -2.18 -1.23
N THR A 129 4.38 -3.42 -0.78
CA THR A 129 5.43 -4.38 -1.03
C THR A 129 5.36 -4.94 -2.46
N TYR A 130 6.47 -5.54 -2.90
CA TYR A 130 6.57 -6.19 -4.21
C TYR A 130 5.68 -7.45 -4.27
N TRP A 131 5.35 -7.87 -5.48
CA TRP A 131 4.63 -9.12 -5.73
C TRP A 131 5.62 -10.28 -5.93
N ARG A 132 5.25 -11.48 -5.51
CA ARG A 132 6.10 -12.66 -5.65
C ARG A 132 5.32 -13.93 -5.96
N TRP A 133 6.01 -14.85 -6.62
CA TRP A 133 5.51 -16.19 -6.88
C TRP A 133 5.64 -17.06 -5.62
N ARG A 134 4.54 -17.70 -5.25
CA ARG A 134 4.45 -18.62 -4.09
C ARG A 134 3.50 -19.77 -4.40
N PRO A 135 4.00 -20.99 -4.61
CA PRO A 135 3.14 -22.15 -4.81
C PRO A 135 2.23 -22.37 -3.59
N ARG A 136 0.92 -22.44 -3.82
CA ARG A 136 -0.13 -22.64 -2.81
C ARG A 136 -1.23 -23.52 -3.37
N SER A 137 -2.09 -24.05 -2.51
CA SER A 137 -3.24 -24.85 -2.93
C SER A 137 -4.25 -24.04 -3.74
N ASN A 138 -4.43 -22.76 -3.41
CA ASN A 138 -5.28 -21.85 -4.15
C ASN A 138 -4.49 -21.18 -5.30
N PRO A 139 -4.90 -21.35 -6.58
CA PRO A 139 -4.21 -20.75 -7.72
C PRO A 139 -4.25 -19.21 -7.74
N LEU A 140 -5.18 -18.58 -7.02
CA LEU A 140 -5.23 -17.12 -6.84
C LEU A 140 -4.25 -16.60 -5.77
N GLU A 141 -3.49 -17.49 -5.13
CA GLU A 141 -2.42 -17.14 -4.19
C GLU A 141 -1.02 -17.42 -4.78
N TRP A 142 -0.95 -17.93 -6.01
CA TRP A 142 0.32 -18.23 -6.69
C TRP A 142 1.15 -16.99 -6.96
N TYR A 143 0.49 -15.87 -7.24
CA TYR A 143 1.15 -14.58 -7.43
C TYR A 143 0.40 -13.52 -6.63
N GLN A 144 1.05 -13.05 -5.56
CA GLN A 144 0.42 -12.15 -4.58
C GLN A 144 1.47 -11.20 -3.98
N PRO A 145 1.05 -10.11 -3.31
CA PRO A 145 1.95 -9.28 -2.54
C PRO A 145 2.79 -10.11 -1.57
N ALA A 146 4.07 -9.76 -1.41
CA ALA A 146 4.97 -10.49 -0.52
C ALA A 146 4.51 -10.46 0.94
N SER A 147 3.75 -9.43 1.33
CA SER A 147 3.21 -9.19 2.66
C SER A 147 1.92 -8.34 2.59
N SER A 148 1.14 -8.35 3.67
CA SER A 148 0.05 -7.40 3.88
C SER A 148 0.52 -6.02 4.33
N ALA A 149 1.85 -5.79 4.39
CA ALA A 149 2.45 -4.48 4.63
C ALA A 149 1.92 -3.40 3.67
N VAL A 150 1.53 -2.25 4.25
CA VAL A 150 1.00 -1.07 3.57
C VAL A 150 1.48 0.21 4.24
N GLY A 151 1.65 1.24 3.43
CA GLY A 151 1.78 2.62 3.85
C GLY A 151 3.18 2.97 4.32
N MET A 152 3.30 4.15 4.92
CA MET A 152 4.61 4.77 5.12
C MET A 152 5.52 4.02 6.08
N TYR A 153 4.94 3.17 6.93
CA TYR A 153 5.61 2.31 7.92
C TYR A 153 5.45 0.82 7.60
N GLN A 154 5.02 0.46 6.38
CA GLN A 154 4.85 -0.94 5.96
C GLN A 154 4.06 -1.82 6.97
N ILE A 155 3.00 -1.26 7.56
CA ILE A 155 2.22 -1.90 8.63
C ILE A 155 1.43 -3.09 8.07
N THR A 156 1.65 -4.28 8.63
CA THR A 156 0.92 -5.51 8.27
C THR A 156 -0.47 -5.55 8.90
N ASP A 157 -1.36 -6.42 8.42
CA ASP A 157 -2.69 -6.59 9.03
C ASP A 157 -2.62 -6.97 10.51
N GLY A 158 -1.72 -7.88 10.89
CA GLY A 158 -1.55 -8.31 12.28
C GLY A 158 -0.99 -7.19 13.17
N THR A 159 0.00 -6.45 12.66
CA THR A 159 0.55 -5.27 13.35
C THR A 159 -0.53 -4.21 13.54
N PHE A 160 -1.34 -3.97 12.51
CA PHE A 160 -2.43 -3.00 12.55
C PHE A 160 -3.47 -3.35 13.62
N GLN A 161 -3.93 -4.61 13.68
CA GLN A 161 -4.86 -5.03 14.74
C GLN A 161 -4.25 -4.91 16.13
N ALA A 162 -2.96 -5.23 16.29
CA ALA A 162 -2.29 -5.11 17.56
C ALA A 162 -2.10 -3.64 18.01
N ALA A 163 -1.83 -2.74 17.06
CA ALA A 163 -1.58 -1.32 17.28
C ALA A 163 -2.86 -0.52 17.59
N LYS A 164 -4.01 -0.91 17.02
CA LYS A 164 -5.31 -0.26 17.29
C LYS A 164 -5.74 -0.29 18.76
N ARG A 165 -5.09 -1.10 19.60
CA ARG A 165 -5.31 -1.08 21.04
C ARG A 165 -4.68 0.12 21.74
N TYR A 166 -3.90 0.94 21.04
CA TYR A 166 -3.21 2.05 21.64
C TYR A 166 -3.43 3.35 20.85
N CYS A 167 -3.31 4.47 21.55
CA CYS A 167 -3.33 5.83 21.03
C CYS A 167 -2.39 6.69 21.88
N ILE A 168 -2.21 7.95 21.49
CA ILE A 168 -1.33 8.90 22.18
C ILE A 168 -2.15 10.09 22.66
N HIS A 169 -2.06 10.34 23.97
CA HIS A 169 -2.58 11.54 24.62
C HIS A 169 -1.43 12.24 25.32
N ASP A 170 -1.21 13.52 25.00
CA ASP A 170 -0.15 14.34 25.62
C ASP A 170 1.23 13.65 25.64
N HIS A 171 1.62 13.06 24.50
CA HIS A 171 2.87 12.30 24.32
C HIS A 171 3.00 11.02 25.15
N MET A 172 1.90 10.55 25.75
CA MET A 172 1.82 9.33 26.54
C MET A 172 0.97 8.28 25.83
N VAL A 173 1.43 7.03 25.84
CA VAL A 173 0.65 5.93 25.27
C VAL A 173 -0.44 5.49 26.23
N VAL A 174 -1.66 5.44 25.71
CA VAL A 174 -2.85 4.94 26.40
C VAL A 174 -3.35 3.70 25.68
N GLU A 175 -3.95 2.78 26.43
CA GLU A 175 -4.61 1.58 25.91
C GLU A 175 -6.11 1.85 25.69
N ASP A 176 -6.72 1.08 24.78
CA ASP A 176 -8.17 1.11 24.56
C ASP A 176 -8.91 0.62 25.81
N GLY A 177 -10.09 1.16 26.02
CA GLY A 177 -10.86 0.93 27.23
C GLY A 177 -12.35 1.11 27.02
N PRO A 178 -13.16 0.86 28.07
CA PRO A 178 -14.58 1.13 28.04
C PRO A 178 -14.88 2.58 27.64
N TRP A 179 -15.97 2.80 26.91
CA TRP A 179 -16.38 4.13 26.44
C TRP A 179 -16.59 5.17 27.56
N HIS A 180 -16.76 4.76 28.83
CA HIS A 180 -16.93 5.68 29.95
C HIS A 180 -15.59 6.13 30.57
N GLU A 181 -14.48 5.49 30.19
CA GLU A 181 -13.14 5.91 30.57
C GLU A 181 -12.65 6.97 29.59
N VAL A 182 -12.90 8.23 29.91
CA VAL A 182 -12.58 9.40 29.06
C VAL A 182 -11.10 9.56 28.72
N ARG A 183 -10.22 8.90 29.48
CA ARG A 183 -8.77 8.89 29.23
C ARG A 183 -8.32 7.74 28.36
N SER A 184 -9.19 6.76 28.07
CA SER A 184 -8.89 5.64 27.19
C SER A 184 -8.93 6.07 25.72
N CYS A 185 -8.41 5.23 24.84
CA CYS A 185 -8.47 5.50 23.41
C CYS A 185 -9.86 5.33 22.83
N TRP A 186 -10.35 6.34 22.12
CA TRP A 186 -11.68 6.34 21.50
C TRP A 186 -11.57 6.33 19.99
N PHE A 187 -12.52 5.67 19.33
CA PHE A 187 -12.63 5.61 17.86
C PHE A 187 -11.45 4.96 17.12
N ASN A 188 -10.58 4.22 17.81
CA ASN A 188 -9.48 3.48 17.20
C ASN A 188 -9.94 2.53 16.09
N SER A 189 -11.21 2.10 16.12
CA SER A 189 -11.84 1.31 15.07
C SER A 189 -11.77 1.96 13.68
N LEU A 190 -11.74 3.29 13.62
CA LEU A 190 -11.70 4.12 12.40
C LEU A 190 -10.29 4.37 11.86
N TYR A 191 -9.25 3.90 12.56
CA TYR A 191 -7.88 4.10 12.12
C TYR A 191 -7.64 3.39 10.79
N THR A 192 -6.64 3.86 10.05
CA THR A 192 -6.24 3.26 8.77
C THR A 192 -4.75 3.41 8.55
N ARG A 193 -4.14 2.45 7.85
CA ARG A 193 -2.69 2.41 7.58
C ARG A 193 -2.22 3.43 6.54
N VAL A 194 -3.15 4.01 5.77
CA VAL A 194 -2.81 4.92 4.65
C VAL A 194 -3.01 6.40 4.97
N VAL A 195 -3.65 6.73 6.09
CA VAL A 195 -3.74 8.12 6.56
C VAL A 195 -2.51 8.40 7.42
N PRO A 196 -1.69 9.42 7.07
CA PRO A 196 -0.43 9.68 7.76
C PRO A 196 -0.57 9.82 9.28
N SER A 197 -1.50 10.63 9.79
CA SER A 197 -1.68 10.81 11.24
C SER A 197 -1.93 9.49 11.97
N HIS A 198 -2.87 8.68 11.47
CA HIS A 198 -3.16 7.36 12.03
C HIS A 198 -1.95 6.43 11.97
N ALA A 199 -1.25 6.38 10.83
CA ALA A 199 -0.09 5.50 10.66
C ALA A 199 1.08 5.89 11.57
N ILE A 200 1.29 7.19 11.79
CA ILE A 200 2.29 7.72 12.72
C ILE A 200 1.95 7.33 14.15
N GLU A 201 0.71 7.59 14.58
CA GLU A 201 0.28 7.32 15.95
C GLU A 201 0.29 5.82 16.28
N LEU A 202 -0.23 4.96 15.38
CA LEU A 202 -0.18 3.50 15.54
C LEU A 202 1.25 3.01 15.71
N THR A 203 2.18 3.55 14.91
CA THR A 203 3.58 3.16 14.95
C THR A 203 4.23 3.61 16.25
N ALA A 204 4.04 4.87 16.63
CA ALA A 204 4.59 5.43 17.86
C ALA A 204 4.10 4.67 19.09
N ALA A 205 2.78 4.52 19.24
CA ALA A 205 2.17 3.88 20.38
C ALA A 205 2.58 2.40 20.53
N MET A 206 2.59 1.65 19.41
CA MET A 206 2.95 0.24 19.42
C MET A 206 4.44 0.02 19.75
N LEU A 207 5.33 0.86 19.20
CA LEU A 207 6.77 0.73 19.44
C LEU A 207 7.13 1.13 20.87
N ASP A 208 6.56 2.21 21.39
CA ASP A 208 6.76 2.66 22.76
C ASP A 208 6.36 1.56 23.77
N ARG A 209 5.14 0.98 23.61
CA ARG A 209 4.70 -0.16 24.44
C ARG A 209 5.56 -1.40 24.25
N GLY A 210 6.04 -1.65 23.04
CA GLY A 210 6.95 -2.74 22.74
C GLY A 210 8.30 -2.61 23.46
N VAL A 211 8.88 -1.40 23.44
CA VAL A 211 10.12 -1.08 24.15
C VAL A 211 9.90 -1.20 25.65
N ALA A 212 8.89 -0.56 26.21
CA ALA A 212 8.60 -0.57 27.64
C ALA A 212 8.42 -2.00 28.18
N ARG A 213 7.62 -2.83 27.49
CA ARG A 213 7.45 -4.26 27.85
C ARG A 213 8.75 -5.04 27.74
N THR A 214 9.58 -4.76 26.74
CA THR A 214 10.86 -5.44 26.57
C THR A 214 11.81 -5.12 27.71
N LEU A 215 11.95 -3.84 28.07
CA LEU A 215 12.82 -3.42 29.17
C LEU A 215 12.34 -3.98 30.51
N ALA A 216 11.04 -3.89 30.79
CA ALA A 216 10.44 -4.43 32.01
C ALA A 216 10.69 -5.94 32.15
N ASN A 217 10.47 -6.71 31.08
CA ASN A 217 10.68 -8.16 31.08
C ASN A 217 12.14 -8.58 31.24
N GLN A 218 13.10 -7.68 30.98
CA GLN A 218 14.53 -7.94 31.16
C GLN A 218 15.08 -7.34 32.46
N GLY A 219 14.24 -6.69 33.26
CA GLY A 219 14.65 -6.07 34.51
C GLY A 219 15.57 -4.85 34.34
N PHE A 220 15.59 -4.22 33.16
CA PHE A 220 16.35 -2.99 32.95
C PHE A 220 15.66 -1.82 33.68
N THR A 221 16.35 -1.23 34.64
CA THR A 221 15.91 0.01 35.32
C THR A 221 16.30 1.26 34.54
N THR A 222 17.38 1.19 33.75
CA THR A 222 17.85 2.27 32.88
C THR A 222 18.39 1.71 31.56
N ALA A 223 18.04 2.35 30.45
CA ALA A 223 18.62 2.15 29.12
C ALA A 223 18.76 3.52 28.48
N SER A 224 19.86 3.77 27.75
CA SER A 224 20.04 5.06 27.07
C SER A 224 18.96 5.27 26.01
N LEU A 225 18.62 6.53 25.70
CA LEU A 225 17.64 6.82 24.66
C LEU A 225 18.00 6.14 23.34
N GLN A 226 19.28 6.16 22.96
CA GLN A 226 19.76 5.48 21.75
C GLN A 226 19.50 3.97 21.78
N GLN A 227 19.73 3.29 22.91
CA GLN A 227 19.43 1.86 23.05
C GLN A 227 17.94 1.57 22.92
N GLN A 228 17.09 2.43 23.49
CA GLN A 228 15.64 2.30 23.40
C GLN A 228 15.14 2.51 21.96
N GLN A 229 15.71 3.48 21.24
CA GLN A 229 15.38 3.76 19.85
C GLN A 229 15.88 2.67 18.89
N ASP A 230 17.09 2.14 19.11
CA ASP A 230 17.60 0.98 18.36
C ASP A 230 16.73 -0.25 18.60
N LEU A 231 16.27 -0.46 19.84
CA LEU A 231 15.32 -1.51 20.18
C LEU A 231 13.97 -1.29 19.48
N ALA A 232 13.45 -0.07 19.44
CA ALA A 232 12.21 0.27 18.72
C ALA A 232 12.33 -0.05 17.22
N ALA A 233 13.41 0.39 16.58
CA ALA A 233 13.68 0.13 15.17
C ALA A 233 13.85 -1.37 14.89
N LEU A 234 14.48 -2.13 15.80
CA LEU A 234 14.58 -3.58 15.67
C LEU A 234 13.23 -4.28 15.86
N ILE A 235 12.41 -3.84 16.83
CA ILE A 235 11.03 -4.35 16.99
C ILE A 235 10.21 -4.07 15.74
N HIS A 236 10.35 -2.89 15.15
CA HIS A 236 9.67 -2.52 13.91
C HIS A 236 10.03 -3.49 12.77
N LEU A 237 11.33 -3.71 12.55
CA LEU A 237 11.83 -4.55 11.46
C LEU A 237 11.57 -6.06 11.68
N CYS A 238 11.83 -6.54 12.90
CA CYS A 238 11.97 -7.98 13.20
C CYS A 238 10.87 -8.53 14.12
N GLY A 239 10.06 -7.66 14.71
CA GLY A 239 9.04 -7.99 15.70
C GLY A 239 9.56 -8.11 17.14
N ALA A 240 8.63 -8.15 18.08
CA ALA A 240 8.89 -8.09 19.52
C ALA A 240 9.81 -9.21 20.03
N ARG A 241 9.71 -10.43 19.50
CA ARG A 241 10.56 -11.56 19.92
C ARG A 241 12.05 -11.30 19.66
N ALA A 242 12.36 -10.72 18.50
CA ALA A 242 13.73 -10.35 18.18
C ALA A 242 14.22 -9.19 19.06
N GLY A 243 13.33 -8.24 19.38
CA GLY A 243 13.56 -7.18 20.37
C GLY A 243 13.95 -7.72 21.74
N HIS A 244 13.18 -8.66 22.28
CA HIS A 244 13.50 -9.33 23.54
C HIS A 244 14.87 -10.01 23.50
N ALA A 245 15.17 -10.76 22.43
CA ALA A 245 16.45 -11.43 22.32
C ALA A 245 17.62 -10.43 22.22
N TYR A 246 17.43 -9.30 21.55
CA TYR A 246 18.41 -8.23 21.45
C TYR A 246 18.68 -7.55 22.82
N ALA A 247 17.62 -7.24 23.56
CA ALA A 247 17.72 -6.68 24.91
C ALA A 247 18.37 -7.67 25.89
N ALA A 248 18.02 -8.96 25.82
CA ALA A 248 18.61 -10.03 26.64
C ALA A 248 20.13 -10.16 26.45
N ARG A 249 20.65 -9.75 25.29
CA ARG A 249 22.10 -9.71 25.00
C ARG A 249 22.76 -8.38 25.38
N GLY A 250 22.08 -7.53 26.15
CA GLY A 250 22.56 -6.20 26.52
C GLY A 250 22.69 -5.28 25.32
N PHE A 251 21.69 -5.28 24.42
CA PHE A 251 21.63 -4.46 23.21
C PHE A 251 22.76 -4.76 22.21
N ARG A 252 23.15 -6.03 22.11
CA ARG A 252 24.17 -6.51 21.16
C ARG A 252 23.56 -7.35 20.04
N LEU A 253 23.87 -6.95 18.80
CA LEU A 253 23.53 -7.72 17.60
C LEU A 253 24.43 -8.94 17.46
N THR A 254 23.89 -10.02 16.91
CA THR A 254 24.72 -11.15 16.47
C THR A 254 25.41 -10.83 15.15
N ALA A 255 26.47 -11.58 14.82
CA ALA A 255 27.09 -11.48 13.51
C ALA A 255 26.07 -11.82 12.42
N ARG A 256 25.95 -10.95 11.39
CA ARG A 256 25.05 -11.11 10.23
C ARG A 256 23.59 -11.39 10.60
N GLN A 257 23.07 -10.75 11.66
CA GLN A 257 21.66 -10.88 12.04
C GLN A 257 20.75 -10.42 10.89
N GLN A 258 19.86 -11.30 10.42
CA GLN A 258 18.91 -11.03 9.33
C GLN A 258 17.48 -11.01 9.86
N CYS A 259 16.64 -10.16 9.26
CA CYS A 259 15.19 -10.14 9.44
C CYS A 259 14.52 -10.09 8.07
N GLY A 260 14.07 -11.25 7.59
CA GLY A 260 13.70 -11.41 6.18
C GLY A 260 14.92 -11.17 5.29
N ASP A 261 14.80 -10.25 4.33
CA ASP A 261 15.87 -9.88 3.40
C ASP A 261 16.73 -8.71 3.92
N HIS A 262 16.53 -8.27 5.16
CA HIS A 262 17.23 -7.13 5.75
C HIS A 262 18.36 -7.53 6.70
N ASP A 263 19.55 -7.00 6.46
CA ASP A 263 20.63 -6.98 7.46
C ASP A 263 20.32 -5.95 8.55
N VAL A 264 20.21 -6.42 9.79
CA VAL A 264 19.77 -5.58 10.92
C VAL A 264 20.76 -4.47 11.22
N ARG A 265 22.06 -4.73 11.08
CA ARG A 265 23.10 -3.71 11.36
C ARG A 265 23.01 -2.58 10.35
N HIS A 266 22.90 -2.92 9.07
CA HIS A 266 22.75 -1.92 8.01
C HIS A 266 21.45 -1.12 8.17
N TYR A 267 20.35 -1.79 8.53
CA TYR A 267 19.08 -1.13 8.79
C TYR A 267 19.16 -0.11 9.93
N LEU A 268 19.67 -0.52 11.10
CA LEU A 268 19.83 0.37 12.25
C LEU A 268 20.76 1.55 11.96
N ALA A 269 21.87 1.31 11.26
CA ALA A 269 22.77 2.38 10.83
C ALA A 269 22.06 3.42 9.95
N ARG A 270 21.20 2.95 9.03
CA ARG A 270 20.42 3.82 8.14
C ARG A 270 19.36 4.62 8.90
N VAL A 271 18.62 3.98 9.82
CA VAL A 271 17.65 4.66 10.69
C VAL A 271 18.36 5.75 11.49
N ASN A 272 19.46 5.42 12.18
CA ASN A 272 20.20 6.38 13.00
C ASN A 272 20.79 7.55 12.20
N ALA A 273 21.26 7.30 10.98
CA ALA A 273 21.71 8.37 10.08
C ALA A 273 20.57 9.32 9.70
N LEU A 274 19.40 8.78 9.37
CA LEU A 274 18.21 9.56 9.04
C LEU A 274 17.66 10.31 10.26
N THR A 275 17.63 9.71 11.45
CA THR A 275 17.22 10.40 12.69
C THR A 275 18.06 11.66 12.91
N ARG A 276 19.40 11.56 12.75
CA ARG A 276 20.29 12.74 12.84
C ARG A 276 20.03 13.76 11.73
N GLN A 277 19.69 13.32 10.53
CA GLN A 277 19.34 14.22 9.43
C GLN A 277 18.05 14.99 9.74
N PHE A 278 17.01 14.30 10.22
CA PHE A 278 15.74 14.94 10.59
C PHE A 278 15.89 15.88 11.79
N ALA A 279 16.75 15.55 12.77
CA ALA A 279 17.08 16.47 13.87
C ALA A 279 17.68 17.79 13.34
N ARG A 280 18.53 17.74 12.31
CA ARG A 280 19.08 18.96 11.67
C ARG A 280 17.99 19.75 10.95
N LEU A 281 17.08 19.07 10.24
CA LEU A 281 15.96 19.73 9.56
C LEU A 281 15.01 20.40 10.55
N ALA A 282 14.72 19.73 11.68
CA ALA A 282 13.94 20.26 12.78
C ALA A 282 14.54 21.54 13.36
N ALA A 283 15.85 21.58 13.54
CA ALA A 283 16.55 22.75 14.06
C ALA A 283 16.59 23.96 13.09
N THR A 284 16.30 23.73 11.81
CA THR A 284 16.28 24.79 10.77
C THR A 284 14.88 25.30 10.42
N THR A 285 13.84 24.72 11.01
CA THR A 285 12.42 25.07 10.76
C THR A 285 11.93 25.97 11.89
#